data_AF-A0AAD1VZ37-F1
#
_entry.id   AF-A0AAD1VZ37-F1
#
_cell.length_a   1.000
_cell.length_b   1.000
_cell.length_c   1.000
_cell.angle_alpha   90.00
_cell.angle_beta   90.00
_cell.angle_gamma   90.00
#
_symmetry.space_group_name_H-M   'P 1'
#
loop_
_entity.id
_entity.type
_entity.pdbx_description
1 polymer ?
#
loop_
_entity_poly.entity_id
_entity_poly.type
_entity_poly.pdbx_seq_one_letter_code
_entity_poly.pdbx_strand_id
1 'polypeptide(L)'
;MFDNRENTEISFATLVERVIQQLEGAFALVFKSIHFPGQAVGTRRGSPLLMGIQSKHKLSTDHIPVLYRSVSQSKDYSLEEMSINKDKGMEKKGSCTLSRVDSTTCLFPVEENAVEYYFASDASAVIEHTNRVIYLEDDDVAAVVNGRLSIHRIKRNVGDHPARAIQTLQMELQQIMKGNFSSFMQKEIFEQPESVVNTMRGRVNFDDLTVNLGGLKDHLKEIQRCRRLILIACGTSYHAGVATRQILEELTELPVMVELASDFLDRKTPVFRDDVCFFISQSGETADTLLALRYCKERGALTVGITNTVGSSISRETDCGVHINAGPEIGVASTKAYTSQFVALVMFALLVCDDRISMQGRRKQIMQGLKVLPDNIKEVLSLDDEIQKLAEELYQQKSVLIMGRGYHYATCLEGALKIKEITYMHSEGILAGELKHGPLALVDKLMPVIMIIMRDHAYTKCQNALQQVVARQGRPVVICDKEDTETINTIKRTIKVPHTVDCLQGILSVIPLQLLAFHLAVLRGYDVDCPRNLAKSVTVE
;
A
#
# COMPACT_ATOMS: atom_id res chain seq x y z
N MET A 1 11.51 -44.12 -19.22
CA MET A 1 10.27 -44.72 -19.78
C MET A 1 9.42 -43.57 -20.28
N PHE A 2 9.32 -43.40 -21.59
CA PHE A 2 8.32 -42.53 -22.21
C PHE A 2 6.96 -43.21 -22.05
N ASP A 3 6.03 -42.56 -21.37
CA ASP A 3 4.66 -43.07 -21.19
C ASP A 3 3.85 -42.77 -22.45
N ASN A 4 3.93 -43.69 -23.42
CA ASN A 4 3.11 -43.71 -24.64
C ASN A 4 1.71 -44.25 -24.33
N ARG A 5 0.90 -43.49 -23.59
CA ARG A 5 -0.56 -43.70 -23.53
C ARG A 5 -1.29 -42.58 -24.28
N GLU A 6 -1.35 -42.74 -25.60
CA GLU A 6 -2.33 -42.08 -26.47
C GLU A 6 -3.74 -42.57 -26.09
N ASN A 7 -4.55 -41.72 -25.43
CA ASN A 7 -6.03 -41.62 -25.55
C ASN A 7 -6.72 -40.86 -24.40
N THR A 8 -6.17 -39.73 -23.98
CA THR A 8 -6.98 -38.66 -23.39
C THR A 8 -6.46 -37.34 -23.94
N GLU A 9 -7.28 -36.58 -24.67
CA GLU A 9 -6.98 -35.19 -25.01
C GLU A 9 -6.83 -34.42 -23.69
N ILE A 10 -5.59 -34.24 -23.22
CA ILE A 10 -5.30 -33.51 -21.99
C ILE A 10 -5.50 -32.02 -22.28
N SER A 11 -6.40 -31.36 -21.54
CA SER A 11 -6.63 -29.93 -21.68
C SER A 11 -5.40 -29.12 -21.24
N PHE A 12 -5.20 -27.94 -21.82
CA PHE A 12 -4.09 -27.05 -21.44
C PHE A 12 -4.10 -26.72 -19.94
N ALA A 13 -5.29 -26.44 -19.39
CA ALA A 13 -5.49 -26.22 -17.95
C ALA A 13 -5.01 -27.42 -17.10
N THR A 14 -5.25 -28.66 -17.55
CA THR A 14 -4.78 -29.87 -16.83
C THR A 14 -3.26 -29.94 -16.75
N LEU A 15 -2.56 -29.53 -17.81
CA LEU A 15 -1.10 -29.51 -17.81
C LEU A 15 -0.59 -28.48 -16.80
N VAL A 16 -1.15 -27.27 -16.83
CA VAL A 16 -0.79 -26.19 -15.89
C VAL A 16 -1.08 -26.59 -14.45
N GLU A 17 -2.24 -27.21 -14.18
CA GLU A 17 -2.58 -27.76 -12.85
C GLU A 17 -1.51 -28.74 -12.34
N ARG A 18 -1.04 -29.67 -13.18
CA ARG A 18 0.02 -30.61 -12.80
C ARG A 18 1.36 -29.91 -12.55
N VAL A 19 1.67 -28.86 -13.30
CA VAL A 19 2.88 -28.06 -13.10
C VAL A 19 2.83 -27.33 -11.76
N ILE A 20 1.76 -26.58 -11.47
CA ILE A 20 1.67 -25.79 -10.23
C ILE A 20 1.58 -26.63 -8.95
N GLN A 21 1.29 -27.92 -9.06
CA GLN A 21 1.41 -28.88 -7.95
C GLN A 21 2.86 -29.20 -7.59
N GLN A 22 3.78 -29.06 -8.54
CA GLN A 22 5.22 -29.30 -8.34
C GLN A 22 5.98 -28.00 -8.03
N LEU A 23 5.37 -26.83 -8.27
CA LEU A 23 5.98 -25.55 -7.99
C LEU A 23 5.78 -25.14 -6.52
N GLU A 24 6.86 -24.65 -5.92
CA GLU A 24 6.88 -24.02 -4.60
C GLU A 24 7.18 -22.52 -4.73
N GLY A 25 6.85 -21.74 -3.69
CA GLY A 25 7.04 -20.30 -3.66
C GLY A 25 5.87 -19.50 -4.25
N ALA A 26 6.14 -18.22 -4.55
CA ALA A 26 5.17 -17.28 -5.09
C ALA A 26 5.36 -17.07 -6.60
N PHE A 27 4.27 -17.07 -7.36
CA PHE A 27 4.28 -16.90 -8.81
C PHE A 27 2.97 -16.31 -9.33
N ALA A 28 3.06 -15.59 -10.46
CA ALA A 28 1.95 -15.24 -11.33
C ALA A 28 2.36 -15.60 -12.75
N LEU A 29 1.66 -16.54 -13.38
CA LEU A 29 2.08 -17.18 -14.62
C LEU A 29 0.97 -17.05 -15.68
N VAL A 30 1.37 -16.79 -16.92
CA VAL A 30 0.51 -16.83 -18.10
C VAL A 30 1.17 -17.71 -19.15
N PHE A 31 0.48 -18.78 -19.57
CA PHE A 31 0.99 -19.78 -20.49
C PHE A 31 0.37 -19.63 -21.88
N LYS A 32 1.22 -19.82 -22.91
CA LYS A 32 0.85 -19.92 -24.32
C LYS A 32 1.59 -21.10 -24.94
N SER A 33 0.98 -21.82 -25.88
CA SER A 33 1.58 -22.99 -26.51
C SER A 33 1.14 -23.14 -27.97
N ILE A 34 2.04 -23.64 -28.82
CA ILE A 34 1.73 -23.99 -30.21
C ILE A 34 0.76 -25.18 -30.32
N HIS A 35 0.71 -26.03 -29.29
CA HIS A 35 -0.20 -27.19 -29.24
C HIS A 35 -1.63 -26.81 -28.87
N PHE A 36 -1.81 -25.60 -28.32
CA PHE A 36 -3.11 -25.06 -27.91
C PHE A 36 -3.29 -23.66 -28.53
N PRO A 37 -3.38 -23.56 -29.87
CA PRO A 37 -3.44 -22.29 -30.56
C PRO A 37 -4.69 -21.50 -30.14
N GLY A 38 -4.51 -20.20 -29.88
CA GLY A 38 -5.59 -19.31 -29.43
C GLY A 38 -6.03 -19.49 -27.97
N GLN A 39 -5.37 -20.37 -27.21
CA GLN A 39 -5.65 -20.56 -25.79
C GLN A 39 -4.63 -19.82 -24.91
N ALA A 40 -5.09 -19.35 -23.76
CA ALA A 40 -4.26 -18.80 -22.70
C ALA A 40 -4.68 -19.39 -21.36
N VAL A 41 -3.69 -19.71 -20.51
CA VAL A 41 -3.95 -20.18 -19.14
C VAL A 41 -3.18 -19.30 -18.17
N GLY A 42 -3.89 -18.63 -17.27
CA GLY A 42 -3.33 -17.81 -16.20
C GLY A 42 -3.50 -18.47 -14.84
N THR A 43 -2.50 -18.39 -13.99
CA THR A 43 -2.57 -18.92 -12.62
C THR A 43 -1.66 -18.13 -11.68
N ARG A 44 -2.00 -18.10 -10.39
CA ARG A 44 -1.19 -17.41 -9.38
C ARG A 44 -1.13 -18.15 -8.05
N ARG A 45 -0.08 -17.86 -7.28
CA ARG A 45 0.06 -18.16 -5.86
C ARG A 45 0.95 -17.08 -5.24
N GLY A 46 0.46 -16.33 -4.26
CA GLY A 46 1.25 -15.30 -3.58
C GLY A 46 1.72 -14.11 -4.43
N SER A 47 1.23 -13.94 -5.67
CA SER A 47 1.54 -12.80 -6.54
C SER A 47 0.30 -12.32 -7.32
N PRO A 48 0.04 -11.00 -7.44
CA PRO A 48 -1.11 -10.47 -8.16
C PRO A 48 -1.24 -10.94 -9.62
N LEU A 49 -2.44 -11.37 -9.99
CA LEU A 49 -2.84 -11.63 -11.37
C LEU A 49 -4.33 -11.33 -11.52
N LEU A 50 -4.67 -10.52 -12.51
CA LEU A 50 -6.04 -10.17 -12.87
C LEU A 50 -6.27 -10.33 -14.37
N MET A 51 -7.55 -10.38 -14.72
CA MET A 51 -8.01 -10.48 -16.10
C MET A 51 -9.01 -9.36 -16.42
N GLY A 52 -8.66 -8.47 -17.34
CA GLY A 52 -9.59 -7.54 -17.98
C GLY A 52 -10.41 -8.21 -19.06
N ILE A 53 -11.67 -7.80 -19.21
CA ILE A 53 -12.59 -8.30 -20.23
C ILE A 53 -13.21 -7.14 -20.98
N GLN A 54 -13.16 -7.18 -22.31
CA GLN A 54 -13.84 -6.23 -23.18
C GLN A 54 -14.69 -6.99 -24.21
N SER A 55 -15.96 -6.63 -24.30
CA SER A 55 -16.83 -7.10 -25.38
C SER A 55 -17.89 -6.04 -25.68
N LYS A 56 -18.28 -5.94 -26.96
CA LYS A 56 -19.42 -5.10 -27.38
C LYS A 56 -20.77 -5.75 -27.05
N HIS A 57 -20.77 -7.03 -26.69
CA HIS A 57 -21.97 -7.83 -26.44
C HIS A 57 -22.14 -8.11 -24.95
N LYS A 58 -23.37 -8.44 -24.55
CA LYS A 58 -23.66 -8.83 -23.17
C LYS A 58 -22.88 -10.09 -22.82
N LEU A 59 -22.21 -10.05 -21.67
CA LEU A 59 -21.53 -11.19 -21.08
C LEU A 59 -22.56 -12.14 -20.45
N SER A 60 -22.23 -13.43 -20.42
CA SER A 60 -23.11 -14.49 -19.90
C SER A 60 -23.39 -14.38 -18.39
N THR A 61 -22.47 -13.84 -17.59
CA THR A 61 -22.59 -13.72 -16.14
C THR A 61 -21.65 -12.64 -15.57
N ASP A 62 -22.00 -12.07 -14.43
CA ASP A 62 -21.10 -11.22 -13.62
C ASP A 62 -20.32 -12.00 -12.55
N HIS A 63 -20.60 -13.29 -12.41
CA HIS A 63 -19.94 -14.19 -11.45
C HIS A 63 -19.55 -15.50 -12.16
N ILE A 64 -18.26 -15.81 -12.22
CA ILE A 64 -17.76 -17.04 -12.81
C ILE A 64 -17.65 -18.10 -11.71
N PRO A 65 -18.38 -19.22 -11.79
CA PRO A 65 -18.23 -20.30 -10.81
C PRO A 65 -16.85 -20.96 -10.91
N VAL A 66 -16.25 -21.27 -9.76
CA VAL A 66 -14.99 -22.02 -9.69
C VAL A 66 -15.29 -23.51 -9.84
N LEU A 67 -14.62 -24.14 -10.82
CA LEU A 67 -14.77 -25.55 -11.12
C LEU A 67 -13.76 -26.38 -10.32
N TYR A 68 -14.22 -27.46 -9.69
CA TYR A 68 -13.38 -28.35 -8.89
C TYR A 68 -13.26 -29.72 -9.55
N ARG A 69 -12.06 -30.30 -9.50
CA ARG A 69 -11.86 -31.71 -9.88
C ARG A 69 -12.28 -32.65 -8.74
N SER A 70 -13.08 -33.66 -9.06
CA SER A 70 -13.36 -34.75 -8.13
C SER A 70 -12.13 -35.64 -7.95
N VAL A 71 -11.76 -35.90 -6.69
CA VAL A 71 -10.53 -36.62 -6.28
C VAL A 71 -10.60 -38.15 -6.53
N SER A 72 -11.66 -38.67 -7.16
CA SER A 72 -11.86 -40.11 -7.36
C SER A 72 -11.03 -40.73 -8.51
N GLN A 73 -9.82 -40.25 -8.77
CA GLN A 73 -8.91 -40.81 -9.79
C GLN A 73 -7.47 -41.04 -9.30
N SER A 74 -7.19 -40.91 -8.00
CA SER A 74 -5.83 -41.07 -7.44
C SER A 74 -5.70 -42.19 -6.40
N LYS A 75 -6.26 -43.38 -6.67
CA LYS A 75 -5.83 -44.63 -6.02
C LYS A 75 -5.91 -45.76 -7.03
N ASP A 76 -4.74 -46.31 -7.38
CA ASP A 76 -4.47 -47.76 -7.44
C ASP A 76 -3.08 -47.99 -8.04
N TYR A 77 -2.09 -48.06 -7.16
CA TYR A 77 -0.84 -48.77 -7.38
C TYR A 77 -0.58 -49.66 -6.16
N SER A 78 -1.15 -50.85 -6.19
CA SER A 78 -0.67 -52.03 -5.44
C SER A 78 -1.20 -53.28 -6.13
N LEU A 79 -0.26 -54.13 -6.58
CA LEU A 79 -0.48 -55.46 -7.14
C LEU A 79 -0.91 -56.46 -6.04
N GLU A 80 -1.49 -57.59 -6.49
CA GLU A 80 -1.92 -58.81 -5.76
C GLU A 80 -3.36 -58.72 -5.19
N GLU A 81 -4.30 -59.65 -5.36
CA GLU A 81 -4.28 -61.06 -5.77
C GLU A 81 -5.66 -61.49 -6.32
N MET A 82 -5.70 -62.59 -7.07
CA MET A 82 -6.88 -63.20 -7.70
C MET A 82 -7.96 -63.63 -6.69
N SER A 83 -9.24 -63.43 -7.02
CA SER A 83 -10.33 -64.37 -6.68
C SER A 83 -11.60 -64.11 -7.50
N ILE A 84 -12.12 -65.21 -8.03
CA ILE A 84 -13.28 -65.35 -8.92
C ILE A 84 -14.57 -65.21 -8.11
N ASN A 85 -15.52 -64.41 -8.58
CA ASN A 85 -16.93 -64.80 -8.59
C ASN A 85 -17.77 -63.96 -9.56
N LYS A 86 -18.45 -64.66 -10.46
CA LYS A 86 -19.46 -64.15 -11.37
C LYS A 86 -20.74 -63.91 -10.58
N ASP A 87 -21.31 -62.72 -10.66
CA ASP A 87 -22.76 -62.61 -10.74
C ASP A 87 -23.21 -61.37 -11.52
N LYS A 88 -24.27 -61.57 -12.30
CA LYS A 88 -24.81 -60.63 -13.29
C LYS A 88 -25.69 -59.58 -12.62
N GLY A 89 -25.38 -58.31 -12.86
CA GLY A 89 -26.28 -57.18 -12.62
C GLY A 89 -25.96 -56.05 -13.60
N MET A 90 -26.94 -55.66 -14.42
CA MET A 90 -26.82 -54.56 -15.37
C MET A 90 -26.58 -53.24 -14.64
N GLU A 91 -25.41 -52.62 -14.82
CA GLU A 91 -25.21 -51.20 -14.49
C GLU A 91 -24.56 -50.44 -15.63
N LYS A 92 -25.17 -49.28 -15.91
CA LYS A 92 -24.83 -48.33 -16.96
C LYS A 92 -23.38 -47.86 -16.80
N LYS A 93 -22.61 -47.89 -17.89
CA LYS A 93 -21.31 -47.22 -18.02
C LYS A 93 -21.44 -45.75 -17.64
N GLY A 94 -21.05 -45.41 -16.40
CA GLY A 94 -20.85 -44.05 -15.94
C GLY A 94 -19.55 -43.50 -16.51
N SER A 95 -19.67 -42.63 -17.51
CA SER A 95 -18.56 -41.84 -18.04
C SER A 95 -18.11 -40.83 -16.97
N CYS A 96 -16.88 -40.97 -16.48
CA CYS A 96 -16.20 -40.00 -15.61
C CYS A 96 -16.09 -38.67 -16.34
N THR A 97 -16.90 -37.69 -15.95
CA THR A 97 -16.94 -36.36 -16.56
C THR A 97 -16.41 -35.34 -15.56
N LEU A 98 -15.48 -34.48 -15.99
CA LEU A 98 -15.28 -33.17 -15.37
C LEU A 98 -16.67 -32.55 -15.12
N SER A 99 -16.82 -31.69 -14.09
CA SER A 99 -17.92 -30.73 -14.09
C SER A 99 -17.88 -30.03 -15.46
N ARG A 100 -18.86 -30.34 -16.32
CA ARG A 100 -18.79 -29.99 -17.74
C ARG A 100 -18.59 -28.48 -17.87
N VAL A 101 -17.53 -28.09 -18.55
CA VAL A 101 -17.33 -26.72 -19.03
C VAL A 101 -18.42 -26.48 -20.07
N ASP A 102 -19.52 -25.91 -19.63
CA ASP A 102 -20.74 -25.65 -20.39
C ASP A 102 -21.03 -24.14 -20.47
N SER A 103 -22.10 -23.78 -21.18
CA SER A 103 -22.53 -22.38 -21.32
C SER A 103 -22.96 -21.74 -20.00
N THR A 104 -23.14 -22.49 -18.92
CA THR A 104 -23.54 -21.96 -17.61
C THR A 104 -22.36 -21.78 -16.65
N THR A 105 -21.19 -22.31 -17.01
CA THR A 105 -19.98 -22.32 -16.17
C THR A 105 -18.85 -21.46 -16.71
N CYS A 106 -18.99 -20.92 -17.92
CA CYS A 106 -18.00 -20.06 -18.57
C CYS A 106 -18.51 -18.64 -18.78
N LEU A 107 -17.59 -17.69 -18.79
CA LEU A 107 -17.83 -16.35 -19.29
C LEU A 107 -17.60 -16.30 -20.80
N PHE A 108 -18.61 -15.82 -21.54
CA PHE A 108 -18.53 -15.57 -22.97
C PHE A 108 -19.60 -14.56 -23.40
N PRO A 109 -19.42 -13.88 -24.54
CA PRO A 109 -20.46 -13.05 -25.15
C PRO A 109 -21.63 -13.89 -25.69
N VAL A 110 -22.87 -13.50 -25.39
CA VAL A 110 -24.07 -14.33 -25.62
C VAL A 110 -24.51 -14.45 -27.09
N GLU A 111 -24.29 -13.41 -27.91
CA GLU A 111 -24.83 -13.33 -29.27
C GLU A 111 -23.78 -13.49 -30.39
N GLU A 112 -22.51 -13.15 -30.12
CA GLU A 112 -21.42 -13.01 -31.09
C GLU A 112 -20.11 -13.43 -30.41
N ASN A 113 -19.11 -13.92 -31.16
CA ASN A 113 -17.87 -14.45 -30.56
C ASN A 113 -16.81 -13.37 -30.23
N ALA A 114 -17.09 -12.09 -30.49
CA ALA A 114 -16.12 -11.01 -30.31
C ALA A 114 -15.91 -10.66 -28.82
N VAL A 115 -14.75 -11.05 -28.28
CA VAL A 115 -14.32 -10.75 -26.91
C VAL A 115 -12.79 -10.64 -26.85
N GLU A 116 -12.31 -9.71 -26.03
CA GLU A 116 -10.89 -9.48 -25.75
C GLU A 116 -10.64 -9.71 -24.26
N TYR A 117 -9.55 -10.43 -23.96
CA TYR A 117 -9.10 -10.73 -22.61
C TYR A 117 -7.70 -10.18 -22.39
N TYR A 118 -7.49 -9.51 -21.25
CA TYR A 118 -6.23 -8.84 -20.90
C TYR A 118 -5.70 -9.42 -19.60
N PHE A 119 -4.63 -10.22 -19.65
CA PHE A 119 -3.96 -10.71 -18.45
C PHE A 119 -2.93 -9.68 -17.98
N ALA A 120 -2.97 -9.29 -16.71
CA ALA A 120 -2.01 -8.37 -16.14
C ALA A 120 -1.76 -8.66 -14.66
N SER A 121 -0.57 -8.35 -14.16
CA SER A 121 -0.29 -8.35 -12.72
C SER A 121 -0.82 -7.10 -12.02
N ASP A 122 -1.03 -6.01 -12.75
CA ASP A 122 -1.51 -4.73 -12.22
C ASP A 122 -2.65 -4.16 -13.09
N ALA A 123 -3.60 -3.49 -12.45
CA ALA A 123 -4.79 -2.95 -13.12
C ALA A 123 -4.47 -1.78 -14.07
N SER A 124 -3.36 -1.08 -13.85
CA SER A 124 -2.92 0.05 -14.69
C SER A 124 -2.70 -0.34 -16.15
N ALA A 125 -2.26 -1.57 -16.42
CA ALA A 125 -2.07 -2.08 -17.78
C ALA A 125 -3.39 -2.47 -18.48
N VAL A 126 -4.52 -2.50 -17.76
CA VAL A 126 -5.82 -2.94 -18.27
C VAL A 126 -6.79 -1.78 -18.47
N ILE A 127 -6.65 -0.72 -17.65
CA ILE A 127 -7.67 0.33 -17.55
C ILE A 127 -7.86 1.15 -18.85
N GLU A 128 -6.85 1.20 -19.72
CA GLU A 128 -6.97 1.85 -21.04
C GLU A 128 -7.90 1.07 -22.00
N HIS A 129 -8.08 -0.23 -21.77
CA HIS A 129 -8.92 -1.10 -22.58
C HIS A 129 -10.29 -1.33 -21.94
N THR A 130 -10.32 -1.61 -20.64
CA THR A 130 -11.56 -1.94 -19.91
C THR A 130 -11.42 -1.69 -18.41
N ASN A 131 -12.53 -1.30 -17.77
CA ASN A 131 -12.63 -1.22 -16.32
C ASN A 131 -13.28 -2.46 -15.69
N ARG A 132 -13.60 -3.49 -16.48
CA ARG A 132 -14.21 -4.74 -16.02
C ARG A 132 -13.12 -5.79 -15.84
N VAL A 133 -12.85 -6.15 -14.59
CA VAL A 133 -11.76 -7.07 -14.24
C VAL A 133 -12.20 -8.20 -13.33
N ILE A 134 -11.45 -9.30 -13.38
CA ILE A 134 -11.55 -10.42 -12.46
C ILE A 134 -10.20 -10.54 -11.74
N TYR A 135 -10.21 -10.42 -10.42
CA TYR A 135 -9.05 -10.72 -9.59
C TYR A 135 -8.98 -12.22 -9.33
N LEU A 136 -7.87 -12.85 -9.70
CA LEU A 136 -7.62 -14.24 -9.36
C LEU A 136 -7.18 -14.36 -7.90
N GLU A 137 -7.53 -15.48 -7.29
CA GLU A 137 -7.06 -15.90 -5.98
C GLU A 137 -5.96 -16.95 -6.14
N ASP A 138 -5.29 -17.28 -5.04
CA ASP A 138 -4.26 -18.31 -5.05
C ASP A 138 -4.83 -19.66 -5.49
N ASP A 139 -4.05 -20.39 -6.29
CA ASP A 139 -4.38 -21.67 -6.92
C ASP A 139 -5.56 -21.64 -7.91
N ASP A 140 -6.04 -20.46 -8.31
CA ASP A 140 -6.93 -20.33 -9.46
C ASP A 140 -6.16 -20.65 -10.75
N VAL A 141 -6.80 -21.42 -11.62
CA VAL A 141 -6.35 -21.70 -12.99
C VAL A 141 -7.40 -21.19 -13.96
N ALA A 142 -7.20 -19.98 -14.45
CA ALA A 142 -8.07 -19.34 -15.42
C ALA A 142 -7.67 -19.77 -16.84
N ALA A 143 -8.60 -20.36 -17.60
CA ALA A 143 -8.35 -20.85 -18.94
C ALA A 143 -9.31 -20.21 -19.94
N VAL A 144 -8.75 -19.60 -20.99
CA VAL A 144 -9.48 -19.11 -22.15
C VAL A 144 -9.38 -20.15 -23.26
N VAL A 145 -10.51 -20.78 -23.58
CA VAL A 145 -10.61 -21.82 -24.62
C VAL A 145 -11.77 -21.48 -25.54
N ASN A 146 -11.52 -21.42 -26.85
CA ASN A 146 -12.53 -21.01 -27.85
C ASN A 146 -13.22 -19.67 -27.51
N GLY A 147 -12.46 -18.71 -26.99
CA GLY A 147 -12.98 -17.40 -26.57
C GLY A 147 -13.80 -17.40 -25.27
N ARG A 148 -13.89 -18.55 -24.58
CA ARG A 148 -14.64 -18.67 -23.31
C ARG A 148 -13.68 -18.79 -22.13
N LEU A 149 -13.92 -17.98 -21.11
CA LEU A 149 -13.15 -18.00 -19.87
C LEU A 149 -13.80 -18.93 -18.83
N SER A 150 -13.01 -19.83 -18.26
CA SER A 150 -13.39 -20.70 -17.14
C SER A 150 -12.31 -20.67 -16.06
N ILE A 151 -12.69 -20.86 -14.79
CA ILE A 151 -11.75 -20.85 -13.66
C ILE A 151 -11.83 -22.19 -12.95
N HIS A 152 -10.68 -22.85 -12.80
CA HIS A 152 -10.54 -24.18 -12.19
C HIS A 152 -9.72 -24.08 -10.92
N ARG A 153 -10.00 -24.96 -9.94
CA ARG A 153 -9.20 -25.13 -8.72
C ARG A 153 -9.12 -26.61 -8.35
N ILE A 154 -7.95 -27.05 -7.88
CA ILE A 154 -7.71 -28.47 -7.58
C ILE A 154 -8.38 -28.88 -6.26
N LYS A 155 -8.30 -28.03 -5.23
CA LYS A 155 -8.83 -28.31 -3.89
C LYS A 155 -9.79 -27.20 -3.48
N ARG A 156 -10.80 -27.57 -2.71
CA ARG A 156 -11.67 -26.61 -2.01
C ARG A 156 -11.17 -26.45 -0.59
N ASN A 157 -10.75 -25.24 -0.22
CA ASN A 157 -10.39 -24.91 1.15
C ASN A 157 -11.60 -24.29 1.88
N VAL A 158 -11.60 -24.39 3.20
CA VAL A 158 -12.62 -23.75 4.04
C VAL A 158 -12.43 -22.23 3.95
N GLY A 159 -13.46 -21.51 3.48
CA GLY A 159 -13.41 -20.06 3.25
C GLY A 159 -13.28 -19.64 1.78
N ASP A 160 -13.07 -20.58 0.86
CA ASP A 160 -13.00 -20.26 -0.57
C ASP A 160 -14.34 -19.76 -1.13
N HIS A 161 -14.30 -18.59 -1.78
CA HIS A 161 -15.46 -18.10 -2.51
C HIS A 161 -15.75 -19.03 -3.70
N PRO A 162 -17.00 -19.49 -3.87
CA PRO A 162 -17.34 -20.47 -4.91
C PRO A 162 -17.36 -19.86 -6.33
N ALA A 163 -17.20 -18.55 -6.45
CA ALA A 163 -17.17 -17.83 -7.71
C ALA A 163 -16.21 -16.65 -7.65
N ARG A 164 -15.77 -16.17 -8.82
CA ARG A 164 -15.06 -14.92 -8.99
C ARG A 164 -16.00 -13.88 -9.59
N ALA A 165 -16.14 -12.74 -8.90
CA ALA A 165 -16.96 -11.64 -9.37
C ALA A 165 -16.21 -10.81 -10.42
N ILE A 166 -16.92 -10.37 -11.45
CA ILE A 166 -16.44 -9.33 -12.37
C ILE A 166 -16.68 -7.99 -11.69
N GLN A 167 -15.59 -7.33 -11.33
CA GLN A 167 -15.61 -6.06 -10.63
C GLN A 167 -15.41 -4.92 -11.62
N THR A 168 -16.04 -3.78 -11.33
CA THR A 168 -15.82 -2.53 -12.06
C THR A 168 -14.81 -1.69 -11.28
N LEU A 169 -13.65 -1.44 -11.88
CA LEU A 169 -12.61 -0.58 -11.31
C LEU A 169 -13.12 0.87 -11.23
N GLN A 170 -12.92 1.50 -10.07
CA GLN A 170 -13.12 2.95 -9.88
C GLN A 170 -11.85 3.76 -10.21
N MET A 171 -11.00 3.21 -11.07
CA MET A 171 -9.78 3.84 -11.54
C MET A 171 -10.03 4.46 -12.91
N GLU A 172 -9.46 5.63 -13.16
CA GLU A 172 -9.56 6.32 -14.44
C GLU A 172 -8.18 6.42 -15.10
N LEU A 173 -8.12 6.36 -16.44
CA LEU A 173 -6.86 6.42 -17.20
C LEU A 173 -6.04 7.68 -16.84
N GLN A 174 -6.70 8.82 -16.64
CA GLN A 174 -6.03 10.07 -16.26
C GLN A 174 -5.23 9.97 -14.94
N GLN A 175 -5.63 9.07 -14.04
CA GLN A 175 -4.93 8.88 -12.76
C GLN A 175 -3.55 8.23 -12.94
N ILE A 176 -3.35 7.46 -14.02
CA ILE A 176 -2.07 6.80 -14.34
C ILE A 176 -1.28 7.49 -15.46
N MET A 177 -1.74 8.67 -15.93
CA MET A 177 -1.01 9.50 -16.90
C MET A 177 -0.28 10.66 -16.21
N LYS A 178 0.85 11.12 -16.75
CA LYS A 178 1.57 12.29 -16.21
C LYS A 178 0.79 13.61 -16.38
N GLY A 179 -0.08 13.69 -17.39
CA GLY A 179 -0.81 14.92 -17.71
C GLY A 179 0.16 16.04 -18.11
N ASN A 180 0.03 17.20 -17.46
CA ASN A 180 0.87 18.37 -17.71
C ASN A 180 2.19 18.37 -16.92
N PHE A 181 2.48 17.32 -16.15
CA PHE A 181 3.71 17.21 -15.36
C PHE A 181 4.80 16.47 -16.12
N SER A 182 6.05 16.77 -15.78
CA SER A 182 7.23 16.14 -16.38
C SER A 182 7.47 14.69 -15.89
N SER A 183 7.04 14.40 -14.66
CA SER A 183 7.23 13.13 -13.97
C SER A 183 6.02 12.76 -13.12
N PHE A 184 5.87 11.47 -12.80
CA PHE A 184 4.84 11.01 -11.88
C PHE A 184 5.08 11.51 -10.47
N MET A 185 6.32 11.50 -9.98
CA MET A 185 6.63 12.03 -8.65
C MET A 185 6.21 13.51 -8.51
N GLN A 186 6.49 14.34 -9.52
CA GLN A 186 6.04 15.74 -9.51
C GLN A 186 4.51 15.83 -9.49
N LYS A 187 3.82 15.12 -10.38
CA LYS A 187 2.35 15.06 -10.39
C LYS A 187 1.80 14.69 -9.01
N GLU A 188 2.31 13.62 -8.43
CA GLU A 188 1.81 13.04 -7.18
C GLU A 188 2.07 13.93 -5.97
N ILE A 189 3.16 14.70 -5.94
CA ILE A 189 3.40 15.74 -4.93
C ILE A 189 2.35 16.85 -5.06
N PHE A 190 2.08 17.31 -6.28
CA PHE A 190 1.16 18.42 -6.56
C PHE A 190 -0.32 18.02 -6.46
N GLU A 191 -0.65 16.73 -6.56
CA GLU A 191 -2.00 16.16 -6.33
C GLU A 191 -2.32 15.90 -4.84
N GLN A 192 -1.44 16.28 -3.93
CA GLN A 192 -1.68 16.10 -2.49
C GLN A 192 -2.92 16.84 -1.95
N PRO A 193 -3.28 18.06 -2.41
CA PRO A 193 -4.54 18.68 -2.02
C PRO A 193 -5.75 17.79 -2.34
N GLU A 194 -5.80 17.25 -3.55
CA GLU A 194 -6.92 16.43 -4.03
C GLU A 194 -6.95 15.05 -3.38
N SER A 195 -5.79 14.40 -3.25
CA SER A 195 -5.70 13.06 -2.62
C SER A 195 -6.02 13.10 -1.13
N VAL A 196 -5.66 14.16 -0.40
CA VAL A 196 -6.10 14.37 0.99
C VAL A 196 -7.62 14.55 1.08
N VAL A 197 -8.23 15.32 0.17
CA VAL A 197 -9.71 15.43 0.08
C VAL A 197 -10.33 14.06 -0.21
N ASN A 198 -9.79 13.30 -1.16
CA ASN A 198 -10.29 11.97 -1.52
C ASN A 198 -10.16 10.96 -0.37
N THR A 199 -9.12 11.11 0.46
CA THR A 199 -8.94 10.32 1.67
C THR A 199 -10.03 10.60 2.70
N MET A 200 -10.51 11.85 2.82
CA MET A 200 -11.55 12.25 3.78
C MET A 200 -12.99 12.08 3.22
N ARG A 201 -13.13 11.95 1.90
CA ARG A 201 -14.42 11.94 1.19
C ARG A 201 -15.36 10.86 1.77
N GLY A 202 -16.54 11.29 2.20
CA GLY A 202 -17.56 10.41 2.79
C GLY A 202 -17.21 9.83 4.18
N ARG A 203 -16.07 10.24 4.76
CA ARG A 203 -15.59 9.78 6.07
C ARG A 203 -15.56 10.88 7.11
N VAL A 204 -15.36 12.12 6.67
CA VAL A 204 -15.39 13.30 7.55
C VAL A 204 -16.57 14.17 7.15
N ASN A 205 -17.47 14.41 8.09
CA ASN A 205 -18.52 15.40 7.94
C ASN A 205 -18.12 16.67 8.72
N PHE A 206 -17.86 17.74 7.99
CA PHE A 206 -17.41 19.00 8.58
C PHE A 206 -18.55 19.87 9.14
N ASP A 207 -19.81 19.53 8.84
CA ASP A 207 -20.98 20.28 9.32
C ASP A 207 -21.38 19.88 10.74
N ASP A 208 -21.40 18.56 11.01
CA ASP A 208 -21.70 18.01 12.35
C ASP A 208 -20.46 17.56 13.12
N LEU A 209 -19.27 17.68 12.52
CA LEU A 209 -17.98 17.27 13.09
C LEU A 209 -17.94 15.78 13.48
N THR A 210 -18.48 14.92 12.61
CA THR A 210 -18.38 13.46 12.76
C THR A 210 -17.34 12.83 11.85
N VAL A 211 -16.74 11.73 12.31
CA VAL A 211 -15.84 10.89 11.53
C VAL A 211 -16.38 9.46 11.52
N ASN A 212 -16.46 8.86 10.35
CA ASN A 212 -16.91 7.49 10.15
C ASN A 212 -16.00 6.76 9.16
N LEU A 213 -15.35 5.69 9.60
CA LEU A 213 -14.57 4.81 8.76
C LEU A 213 -15.37 3.53 8.54
N GLY A 214 -16.14 3.49 7.44
CA GLY A 214 -17.08 2.41 7.16
C GLY A 214 -16.46 1.01 7.22
N GLY A 215 -15.21 0.86 6.77
CA GLY A 215 -14.48 -0.41 6.83
C GLY A 215 -14.12 -0.90 8.24
N LEU A 216 -14.23 -0.04 9.27
CA LEU A 216 -13.99 -0.40 10.67
C LEU A 216 -15.28 -0.51 11.49
N LYS A 217 -16.44 -0.17 10.91
CA LYS A 217 -17.71 -0.01 11.64
C LYS A 217 -18.08 -1.25 12.47
N ASP A 218 -17.93 -2.44 11.89
CA ASP A 218 -18.33 -3.70 12.53
C ASP A 218 -17.33 -4.16 13.61
N HIS A 219 -16.11 -3.62 13.59
CA HIS A 219 -15.01 -4.00 14.49
C HIS A 219 -14.65 -2.92 15.52
N LEU A 220 -15.21 -1.71 15.40
CA LEU A 220 -14.84 -0.56 16.24
C LEU A 220 -15.01 -0.83 17.73
N LYS A 221 -16.10 -1.51 18.13
CA LYS A 221 -16.35 -1.87 19.53
C LYS A 221 -15.35 -2.87 20.08
N GLU A 222 -14.79 -3.73 19.23
CA GLU A 222 -13.76 -4.68 19.62
C GLU A 222 -12.41 -3.97 19.75
N ILE A 223 -12.05 -3.13 18.77
CA ILE A 223 -10.87 -2.28 18.81
C ILE A 223 -10.82 -1.42 20.08
N GLN A 224 -11.95 -0.82 20.48
CA GLN A 224 -12.04 0.00 21.70
C GLN A 224 -11.84 -0.78 23.01
N ARG A 225 -11.96 -2.11 23.00
CA ARG A 225 -11.74 -2.98 24.18
C ARG A 225 -10.30 -3.50 24.27
N CYS A 226 -9.54 -3.37 23.20
CA CYS A 226 -8.14 -3.78 23.14
C CYS A 226 -7.25 -2.89 24.02
N ARG A 227 -6.06 -3.39 24.32
CA ARG A 227 -5.17 -2.77 25.32
C ARG A 227 -3.90 -2.16 24.75
N ARG A 228 -3.62 -2.39 23.46
CA ARG A 228 -2.41 -1.91 22.80
C ARG A 228 -2.62 -1.86 21.29
N LEU A 229 -2.03 -0.85 20.67
CA LEU A 229 -1.94 -0.72 19.22
C LEU A 229 -0.51 -1.03 18.77
N ILE A 230 -0.37 -1.81 17.70
CA ILE A 230 0.93 -2.12 17.08
C ILE A 230 0.85 -1.75 15.60
N LEU A 231 1.62 -0.76 15.16
CA LEU A 231 1.70 -0.33 13.77
C LEU A 231 2.92 -0.98 13.12
N ILE A 232 2.69 -1.78 12.09
CA ILE A 232 3.69 -2.60 11.42
C ILE A 232 3.76 -2.20 9.94
N ALA A 233 4.94 -1.79 9.49
CA ALA A 233 5.16 -1.34 8.12
C ALA A 233 6.65 -1.32 7.74
N CYS A 234 6.93 -0.95 6.48
CA CYS A 234 8.29 -0.73 5.97
C CYS A 234 8.44 0.68 5.38
N GLY A 235 9.66 1.21 5.40
CA GLY A 235 10.05 2.47 4.72
C GLY A 235 9.14 3.65 5.05
N THR A 236 8.71 4.39 4.02
CA THR A 236 7.81 5.55 4.18
C THR A 236 6.50 5.21 4.90
N SER A 237 5.94 4.00 4.75
CA SER A 237 4.72 3.60 5.47
C SER A 237 4.97 3.43 6.98
N TYR A 238 6.17 3.02 7.37
CA TYR A 238 6.61 3.03 8.79
C TYR A 238 6.71 4.47 9.31
N HIS A 239 7.25 5.40 8.52
CA HIS A 239 7.30 6.81 8.91
C HIS A 239 5.91 7.41 9.14
N ALA A 240 4.88 7.00 8.39
CA ALA A 240 3.50 7.44 8.65
C ALA A 240 3.00 6.98 10.04
N GLY A 241 3.40 5.78 10.47
CA GLY A 241 3.15 5.29 11.82
C GLY A 241 3.90 6.11 12.89
N VAL A 242 5.19 6.43 12.65
CA VAL A 242 5.96 7.30 13.55
C VAL A 242 5.32 8.69 13.66
N ALA A 243 4.84 9.24 12.53
CA ALA A 243 4.25 10.57 12.45
C ALA A 243 2.94 10.71 13.24
N THR A 244 2.19 9.61 13.35
CA THR A 244 0.86 9.58 13.98
C THR A 244 0.86 8.93 15.35
N ARG A 245 1.98 8.31 15.77
CA ARG A 245 2.11 7.66 17.08
C ARG A 245 1.62 8.55 18.23
N GLN A 246 2.10 9.79 18.30
CA GLN A 246 1.79 10.69 19.41
C GLN A 246 0.29 11.03 19.49
N ILE A 247 -0.37 11.29 18.35
CA ILE A 247 -1.81 11.60 18.36
C ILE A 247 -2.67 10.36 18.60
N LEU A 248 -2.20 9.18 18.19
CA LEU A 248 -2.83 7.91 18.55
C LEU A 248 -2.72 7.66 20.06
N GLU A 249 -1.56 7.86 20.67
CA GLU A 249 -1.39 7.77 22.14
C GLU A 249 -2.32 8.77 22.86
N GLU A 250 -2.37 10.02 22.41
CA GLU A 250 -3.23 11.08 22.98
C GLU A 250 -4.73 10.74 22.90
N LEU A 251 -5.21 10.37 21.71
CA LEU A 251 -6.65 10.20 21.45
C LEU A 251 -7.14 8.77 21.66
N THR A 252 -6.27 7.79 21.92
CA THR A 252 -6.72 6.45 22.32
C THR A 252 -6.43 6.17 23.78
N GLU A 253 -5.44 6.83 24.39
CA GLU A 253 -4.88 6.52 25.71
C GLU A 253 -4.33 5.09 25.82
N LEU A 254 -4.09 4.42 24.68
CA LEU A 254 -3.46 3.11 24.61
C LEU A 254 -1.96 3.24 24.36
N PRO A 255 -1.14 2.29 24.84
CA PRO A 255 0.21 2.11 24.35
C PRO A 255 0.21 1.90 22.83
N VAL A 256 1.03 2.68 22.11
CA VAL A 256 1.20 2.56 20.66
C VAL A 256 2.64 2.19 20.37
N MET A 257 2.83 1.00 19.80
CA MET A 257 4.11 0.52 19.28
C MET A 257 4.16 0.74 17.77
N VAL A 258 5.31 1.15 17.25
CA VAL A 258 5.54 1.30 15.80
C VAL A 258 6.78 0.50 15.47
N GLU A 259 6.65 -0.47 14.56
CA GLU A 259 7.65 -1.50 14.30
C GLU A 259 7.97 -1.60 12.81
N LEU A 260 9.25 -1.73 12.49
CA LEU A 260 9.69 -2.14 11.16
C LEU A 260 9.39 -3.63 10.99
N ALA A 261 8.68 -3.99 9.92
CA ALA A 261 8.13 -5.33 9.77
C ALA A 261 9.20 -6.45 9.75
N SER A 262 10.36 -6.19 9.14
CA SER A 262 11.48 -7.14 9.10
C SER A 262 12.01 -7.44 10.52
N ASP A 263 12.39 -6.41 11.27
CA ASP A 263 12.90 -6.57 12.65
C ASP A 263 11.82 -7.14 13.60
N PHE A 264 10.55 -6.81 13.37
CA PHE A 264 9.43 -7.38 14.11
C PHE A 264 9.37 -8.91 13.99
N LEU A 265 9.59 -9.44 12.78
CA LEU A 265 9.64 -10.87 12.48
C LEU A 265 10.91 -11.51 13.06
N ASP A 266 12.08 -10.89 12.85
CA ASP A 266 13.37 -11.39 13.32
C ASP A 266 13.39 -11.63 14.84
N ARG A 267 12.83 -10.69 15.59
CA ARG A 267 12.76 -10.76 17.06
C ARG A 267 11.66 -11.68 17.57
N LYS A 268 10.82 -12.23 16.69
CA LYS A 268 9.60 -12.99 17.04
C LYS A 268 8.79 -12.24 18.10
N THR A 269 8.44 -10.99 17.78
CA THR A 269 7.87 -10.03 18.74
C THR A 269 6.60 -10.60 19.43
N PRO A 270 6.44 -10.45 20.76
CA PRO A 270 5.25 -10.93 21.46
C PRO A 270 3.98 -10.17 21.06
N VAL A 271 2.97 -10.92 20.61
CA VAL A 271 1.63 -10.44 20.23
C VAL A 271 0.58 -11.25 20.99
N PHE A 272 -0.45 -10.56 21.47
CA PHE A 272 -1.53 -11.10 22.28
C PHE A 272 -2.90 -10.90 21.61
N ARG A 273 -3.93 -11.58 22.13
CA ARG A 273 -5.28 -11.56 21.55
C ARG A 273 -6.01 -10.22 21.74
N ASP A 274 -5.57 -9.41 22.69
CA ASP A 274 -6.09 -8.08 22.99
C ASP A 274 -5.25 -6.95 22.38
N ASP A 275 -4.35 -7.28 21.44
CA ASP A 275 -3.65 -6.33 20.58
C ASP A 275 -4.48 -6.01 19.33
N VAL A 276 -4.37 -4.77 18.86
CA VAL A 276 -4.82 -4.36 17.52
C VAL A 276 -3.58 -4.06 16.68
N CYS A 277 -3.37 -4.85 15.64
CA CYS A 277 -2.24 -4.73 14.74
C CYS A 277 -2.65 -4.02 13.44
N PHE A 278 -2.06 -2.85 13.20
CA PHE A 278 -2.22 -2.08 11.96
C PHE A 278 -1.12 -2.44 10.97
N PHE A 279 -1.50 -2.76 9.73
CA PHE A 279 -0.59 -3.06 8.64
C PHE A 279 -0.69 -1.96 7.59
N ILE A 280 0.34 -1.10 7.53
CA ILE A 280 0.34 0.08 6.67
C ILE A 280 1.17 -0.24 5.42
N SER A 281 0.53 -0.28 4.25
CA SER A 281 1.21 -0.58 2.99
C SER A 281 0.45 0.04 1.82
N GLN A 282 1.11 0.90 1.04
CA GLN A 282 0.53 1.48 -0.17
C GLN A 282 0.10 0.38 -1.15
N SER A 283 0.99 -0.56 -1.46
CA SER A 283 0.74 -1.64 -2.41
C SER A 283 -0.17 -2.73 -1.85
N GLY A 284 -0.14 -2.95 -0.54
CA GLY A 284 -0.82 -4.08 0.10
C GLY A 284 -0.16 -5.44 -0.16
N GLU A 285 1.06 -5.45 -0.72
CA GLU A 285 1.79 -6.66 -1.15
C GLU A 285 3.23 -6.70 -0.62
N THR A 286 3.62 -5.77 0.26
CA THR A 286 4.97 -5.75 0.86
C THR A 286 5.23 -7.04 1.64
N ALA A 287 6.27 -7.81 1.26
CA ALA A 287 6.50 -9.16 1.77
C ALA A 287 6.58 -9.23 3.30
N ASP A 288 7.50 -8.48 3.92
CA ASP A 288 7.66 -8.45 5.39
C ASP A 288 6.37 -8.05 6.12
N THR A 289 5.66 -7.03 5.61
CA THR A 289 4.39 -6.58 6.21
C THR A 289 3.31 -7.65 6.11
N LEU A 290 3.24 -8.37 5.00
CA LEU A 290 2.30 -9.47 4.79
C LEU A 290 2.64 -10.69 5.68
N LEU A 291 3.93 -11.01 5.84
CA LEU A 291 4.38 -12.06 6.76
C LEU A 291 4.08 -11.68 8.22
N ALA A 292 4.31 -10.43 8.60
CA ALA A 292 3.98 -9.93 9.94
C ALA A 292 2.46 -9.97 10.19
N LEU A 293 1.63 -9.71 9.17
CA LEU A 293 0.18 -9.89 9.22
C LEU A 293 -0.19 -11.32 9.59
N ARG A 294 0.31 -12.29 8.82
CA ARG A 294 0.04 -13.72 9.07
C ARG A 294 0.53 -14.15 10.46
N TYR A 295 1.70 -13.69 10.86
CA TYR A 295 2.26 -13.92 12.20
C TYR A 295 1.35 -13.41 13.34
N CYS A 296 0.75 -12.23 13.18
CA CYS A 296 -0.18 -11.66 14.17
C CYS A 296 -1.52 -12.39 14.18
N LYS A 297 -2.03 -12.79 13.01
CA LYS A 297 -3.27 -13.59 12.89
C LYS A 297 -3.14 -14.94 13.59
N GLU A 298 -2.01 -15.63 13.45
CA GLU A 298 -1.75 -16.89 14.16
C GLU A 298 -1.80 -16.74 15.69
N ARG A 299 -1.53 -15.54 16.20
CA ARG A 299 -1.59 -15.21 17.65
C ARG A 299 -2.96 -14.67 18.09
N GLY A 300 -3.89 -14.51 17.14
CA GLY A 300 -5.27 -14.13 17.40
C GLY A 300 -5.45 -12.64 17.73
N ALA A 301 -4.53 -11.78 17.34
CA ALA A 301 -4.72 -10.32 17.40
C ALA A 301 -5.74 -9.87 16.34
N LEU A 302 -6.43 -8.77 16.62
CA LEU A 302 -7.30 -8.12 15.64
C LEU A 302 -6.44 -7.35 14.63
N THR A 303 -6.67 -7.57 13.33
CA THR A 303 -5.83 -7.06 12.26
C THR A 303 -6.53 -6.00 11.42
N VAL A 304 -5.87 -4.86 11.21
CA VAL A 304 -6.39 -3.70 10.47
C VAL A 304 -5.47 -3.35 9.30
N GLY A 305 -5.98 -3.39 8.07
CA GLY A 305 -5.23 -3.00 6.88
C GLY A 305 -5.40 -1.52 6.53
N ILE A 306 -4.31 -0.76 6.40
CA ILE A 306 -4.31 0.61 5.86
C ILE A 306 -3.61 0.59 4.50
N THR A 307 -4.40 0.51 3.42
CA THR A 307 -3.87 0.20 2.07
C THR A 307 -4.36 1.15 0.97
N ASN A 308 -3.61 1.26 -0.12
CA ASN A 308 -4.02 2.03 -1.31
C ASN A 308 -4.39 1.16 -2.52
N THR A 309 -4.35 -0.17 -2.39
CA THR A 309 -4.70 -1.10 -3.48
C THR A 309 -5.87 -1.97 -3.06
N VAL A 310 -7.00 -1.81 -3.75
CA VAL A 310 -8.20 -2.63 -3.53
C VAL A 310 -7.91 -4.07 -3.94
N GLY A 311 -8.31 -5.03 -3.09
CA GLY A 311 -8.14 -6.47 -3.36
C GLY A 311 -6.72 -6.99 -3.19
N SER A 312 -5.79 -6.17 -2.69
CA SER A 312 -4.44 -6.60 -2.31
C SER A 312 -4.45 -7.66 -1.20
N SER A 313 -3.39 -8.45 -1.10
CA SER A 313 -3.24 -9.52 -0.11
C SER A 313 -3.46 -9.02 1.32
N ILE A 314 -2.82 -7.92 1.73
CA ILE A 314 -3.04 -7.33 3.06
C ILE A 314 -4.51 -6.94 3.25
N SER A 315 -5.14 -6.27 2.27
CA SER A 315 -6.55 -5.85 2.41
C SER A 315 -7.56 -7.00 2.52
N ARG A 316 -7.25 -8.16 1.92
CA ARG A 316 -8.09 -9.36 1.96
C ARG A 316 -7.86 -10.19 3.21
N GLU A 317 -6.61 -10.24 3.69
CA GLU A 317 -6.23 -11.08 4.82
C GLU A 317 -6.50 -10.39 6.18
N THR A 318 -6.61 -9.07 6.27
CA THR A 318 -6.98 -8.37 7.51
C THR A 318 -8.46 -8.51 7.88
N ASP A 319 -8.80 -8.47 9.17
CA ASP A 319 -10.18 -8.57 9.66
C ASP A 319 -11.03 -7.36 9.24
N CYS A 320 -10.42 -6.18 9.27
CA CYS A 320 -11.00 -4.94 8.77
C CYS A 320 -9.94 -4.02 8.18
N GLY A 321 -10.35 -2.90 7.57
CA GLY A 321 -9.37 -2.01 6.96
C GLY A 321 -9.92 -0.69 6.43
N VAL A 322 -9.00 0.19 6.05
CA VAL A 322 -9.27 1.48 5.45
C VAL A 322 -8.48 1.60 4.15
N HIS A 323 -9.20 1.69 3.04
CA HIS A 323 -8.57 2.08 1.78
C HIS A 323 -8.28 3.58 1.80
N ILE A 324 -7.02 3.99 1.75
CA ILE A 324 -6.66 5.42 1.89
C ILE A 324 -7.21 6.28 0.73
N ASN A 325 -7.48 5.69 -0.43
CA ASN A 325 -8.10 6.36 -1.58
C ASN A 325 -7.30 7.58 -2.08
N ALA A 326 -5.97 7.45 -2.14
CA ALA A 326 -5.08 8.48 -2.69
C ALA A 326 -5.06 8.47 -4.23
N GLY A 327 -5.72 7.49 -4.85
CA GLY A 327 -5.56 7.12 -6.25
C GLY A 327 -4.25 6.34 -6.50
N PRO A 328 -4.06 5.79 -7.71
CA PRO A 328 -2.81 5.13 -8.09
C PRO A 328 -1.61 6.03 -7.85
N GLU A 329 -0.58 5.47 -7.23
CA GLU A 329 0.74 6.07 -7.13
C GLU A 329 1.61 5.28 -8.10
N ILE A 330 2.32 5.93 -9.01
CA ILE A 330 3.18 5.34 -10.04
C ILE A 330 4.65 5.63 -9.73
N GLY A 331 4.98 6.81 -9.20
CA GLY A 331 6.35 7.14 -8.79
C GLY A 331 6.91 6.12 -7.78
N VAL A 332 8.19 5.75 -7.91
CA VAL A 332 8.80 4.75 -7.00
C VAL A 332 8.87 5.27 -5.57
N ALA A 333 9.26 6.53 -5.39
CA ALA A 333 9.28 7.16 -4.07
C ALA A 333 7.86 7.60 -3.67
N SER A 334 7.36 7.05 -2.56
CA SER A 334 6.01 7.38 -2.07
C SER A 334 5.90 8.85 -1.61
N THR A 335 4.77 9.49 -1.94
CA THR A 335 4.48 10.91 -1.65
C THR A 335 3.07 11.07 -1.13
N LYS A 336 2.05 11.07 -2.01
CA LYS A 336 0.65 11.21 -1.63
C LYS A 336 0.12 10.05 -0.80
N ALA A 337 0.69 8.84 -0.94
CA ALA A 337 0.30 7.74 -0.07
C ALA A 337 0.75 7.97 1.39
N TYR A 338 1.92 8.58 1.64
CA TYR A 338 2.36 8.95 3.00
C TYR A 338 1.37 9.91 3.67
N THR A 339 1.02 11.01 3.01
CA THR A 339 0.11 12.02 3.58
C THR A 339 -1.32 11.49 3.71
N SER A 340 -1.76 10.63 2.81
CA SER A 340 -3.08 9.96 2.91
C SER A 340 -3.11 8.90 4.02
N GLN A 341 -2.02 8.14 4.23
CA GLN A 341 -1.86 7.23 5.38
C GLN A 341 -1.90 8.00 6.70
N PHE A 342 -1.21 9.14 6.77
CA PHE A 342 -1.24 10.04 7.92
C PHE A 342 -2.68 10.45 8.25
N VAL A 343 -3.41 10.99 7.27
CA VAL A 343 -4.80 11.44 7.46
C VAL A 343 -5.72 10.28 7.85
N ALA A 344 -5.55 9.09 7.26
CA ALA A 344 -6.32 7.90 7.62
C ALA A 344 -6.14 7.49 9.09
N LEU A 345 -4.91 7.52 9.60
CA LEU A 345 -4.60 7.19 11.00
C LEU A 345 -5.11 8.28 11.97
N VAL A 346 -5.08 9.56 11.57
CA VAL A 346 -5.71 10.65 12.34
C VAL A 346 -7.23 10.48 12.40
N MET A 347 -7.88 10.15 11.28
CA MET A 347 -9.33 9.86 11.27
C MET A 347 -9.67 8.68 12.17
N PHE A 348 -8.83 7.64 12.20
CA PHE A 348 -8.99 6.53 13.14
C PHE A 348 -8.91 7.01 14.60
N ALA A 349 -7.92 7.84 14.94
CA ALA A 349 -7.78 8.41 16.28
C ALA A 349 -9.03 9.24 16.68
N LEU A 350 -9.57 10.04 15.76
CA LEU A 350 -10.80 10.82 15.95
C LEU A 350 -12.06 9.96 16.13
N LEU A 351 -12.11 8.80 15.47
CA LEU A 351 -13.20 7.83 15.58
C LEU A 351 -13.19 7.16 16.95
N VAL A 352 -12.02 6.78 17.47
CA VAL A 352 -11.90 6.06 18.75
C VAL A 352 -12.27 6.92 19.94
N CYS A 353 -11.92 8.21 19.95
CA CYS A 353 -12.24 9.14 21.05
C CYS A 353 -13.64 9.76 21.00
N ASP A 354 -14.52 9.32 20.10
CA ASP A 354 -15.80 9.99 19.83
C ASP A 354 -16.71 10.12 21.05
N ASP A 355 -16.72 9.12 21.91
CA ASP A 355 -17.57 9.08 23.11
C ASP A 355 -16.97 9.84 24.31
N ARG A 356 -15.80 10.48 24.16
CA ARG A 356 -15.12 11.20 25.25
C ARG A 356 -15.47 12.69 25.25
N ILE A 357 -16.24 13.12 26.25
CA ILE A 357 -16.64 14.53 26.44
C ILE A 357 -15.41 15.45 26.57
N SER A 358 -14.40 15.04 27.34
CA SER A 358 -13.18 15.82 27.57
C SER A 358 -12.38 16.08 26.29
N MET A 359 -12.50 15.21 25.27
CA MET A 359 -11.74 15.31 24.02
C MET A 359 -12.46 16.07 22.92
N GLN A 360 -13.73 16.44 23.09
CA GLN A 360 -14.51 17.10 22.03
C GLN A 360 -13.89 18.41 21.53
N GLY A 361 -13.32 19.21 22.44
CA GLY A 361 -12.60 20.43 22.06
C GLY A 361 -11.40 20.15 21.15
N ARG A 362 -10.59 19.15 21.51
CA ARG A 362 -9.42 18.71 20.75
C ARG A 362 -9.82 18.11 19.40
N ARG A 363 -10.84 17.27 19.36
CA ARG A 363 -11.40 16.70 18.13
C ARG A 363 -11.85 17.78 17.16
N LYS A 364 -12.64 18.75 17.64
CA LYS A 364 -13.09 19.89 16.84
C LYS A 364 -11.93 20.68 16.26
N GLN A 365 -10.89 20.93 17.05
CA GLN A 365 -9.67 21.61 16.58
C GLN A 365 -9.04 20.84 15.42
N ILE A 366 -8.79 19.54 15.58
CA ILE A 366 -8.17 18.69 14.55
C ILE A 366 -9.04 18.63 13.29
N MET A 367 -10.35 18.48 13.42
CA MET A 367 -11.27 18.44 12.28
C MET A 367 -11.33 19.76 11.51
N GLN A 368 -11.25 20.90 12.21
CA GLN A 368 -11.10 22.20 11.57
C GLN A 368 -9.76 22.29 10.82
N GLY A 369 -8.68 21.75 11.41
CA GLY A 369 -7.39 21.61 10.74
C GLY A 369 -7.47 20.77 9.47
N LEU A 370 -8.13 19.61 9.52
CA LEU A 370 -8.36 18.74 8.36
C LEU A 370 -9.17 19.45 7.25
N LYS A 371 -10.14 20.30 7.63
CA LYS A 371 -10.96 21.06 6.68
C LYS A 371 -10.13 22.02 5.83
N VAL A 372 -9.17 22.72 6.45
CA VAL A 372 -8.32 23.72 5.77
C VAL A 372 -7.02 23.13 5.21
N LEU A 373 -6.69 21.89 5.58
CA LEU A 373 -5.46 21.21 5.20
C LEU A 373 -5.20 21.20 3.67
N PRO A 374 -6.19 20.94 2.78
CA PRO A 374 -5.95 20.96 1.34
C PRO A 374 -5.47 22.32 0.83
N ASP A 375 -6.02 23.41 1.34
CA ASP A 375 -5.63 24.76 0.92
C ASP A 375 -4.27 25.16 1.53
N ASN A 376 -3.99 24.73 2.77
CA ASN A 376 -2.65 24.88 3.34
C ASN A 376 -1.59 24.10 2.54
N ILE A 377 -1.91 22.92 2.02
CA ILE A 377 -1.02 22.17 1.11
C ILE A 377 -0.76 22.98 -0.16
N LYS A 378 -1.79 23.58 -0.77
CA LYS A 378 -1.60 24.47 -1.95
C LYS A 378 -0.71 25.66 -1.64
N GLU A 379 -0.86 26.28 -0.48
CA GLU A 379 0.02 27.37 -0.03
C GLU A 379 1.48 26.89 0.06
N VAL A 380 1.73 25.69 0.61
CA VAL A 380 3.09 25.10 0.64
C VAL A 380 3.61 24.78 -0.76
N LEU A 381 2.79 24.23 -1.65
CA LEU A 381 3.17 23.93 -3.04
C LEU A 381 3.50 25.20 -3.83
N SER A 382 2.95 26.36 -3.45
CA SER A 382 3.33 27.64 -4.06
C SER A 382 4.77 28.10 -3.74
N LEU A 383 5.43 27.44 -2.78
CA LEU A 383 6.83 27.69 -2.42
C LEU A 383 7.83 26.95 -3.34
N ASP A 384 7.36 26.30 -4.41
CA ASP A 384 8.19 25.47 -5.30
C ASP A 384 9.45 26.21 -5.80
N ASP A 385 9.30 27.44 -6.27
CA ASP A 385 10.42 28.28 -6.75
C ASP A 385 11.45 28.59 -5.65
N GLU A 386 10.99 28.79 -4.41
CA GLU A 386 11.87 29.03 -3.25
C GLU A 386 12.66 27.77 -2.90
N ILE A 387 12.02 26.61 -2.98
CA ILE A 387 12.63 25.31 -2.73
C ILE A 387 13.59 24.93 -3.86
N GLN A 388 13.29 25.29 -5.11
CA GLN A 388 14.21 25.11 -6.24
C GLN A 388 15.51 25.90 -6.04
N LYS A 389 15.42 27.17 -5.62
CA LYS A 389 16.60 27.97 -5.24
C LYS A 389 17.38 27.38 -4.06
N LEU A 390 16.73 26.59 -3.21
CA LEU A 390 17.42 25.81 -2.18
C LEU A 390 18.15 24.60 -2.74
N ALA A 391 17.52 23.87 -3.65
CA ALA A 391 18.16 22.76 -4.33
C ALA A 391 19.44 23.22 -5.07
N GLU A 392 19.44 24.40 -5.70
CA GLU A 392 20.61 24.99 -6.36
C GLU A 392 21.81 25.23 -5.42
N GLU A 393 21.56 25.49 -4.14
CA GLU A 393 22.65 25.64 -3.15
C GLU A 393 23.16 24.28 -2.63
N LEU A 394 22.30 23.26 -2.67
CA LEU A 394 22.55 21.95 -2.05
C LEU A 394 22.95 20.86 -3.05
N TYR A 395 22.71 21.00 -4.35
CA TYR A 395 22.87 19.89 -5.31
C TYR A 395 24.30 19.34 -5.40
N GLN A 396 25.32 20.16 -5.11
CA GLN A 396 26.72 19.72 -5.09
C GLN A 396 27.15 19.07 -3.76
N GLN A 397 26.32 19.18 -2.71
CA GLN A 397 26.66 18.66 -1.39
C GLN A 397 26.59 17.13 -1.34
N LYS A 398 27.47 16.51 -0.57
CA LYS A 398 27.48 15.05 -0.42
C LYS A 398 26.53 14.57 0.67
N SER A 399 26.32 15.41 1.68
CA SER A 399 25.53 15.06 2.86
C SER A 399 24.61 16.20 3.27
N VAL A 400 23.52 15.85 3.95
CA VAL A 400 22.64 16.80 4.62
C VAL A 400 22.04 16.16 5.87
N LEU A 401 22.07 16.88 7.00
CA LEU A 401 21.42 16.44 8.23
C LEU A 401 20.07 17.12 8.37
N ILE A 402 19.00 16.36 8.65
CA ILE A 402 17.66 16.90 8.86
C ILE A 402 17.27 16.69 10.32
N MET A 403 16.93 17.77 11.04
CA MET A 403 16.75 17.75 12.49
C MET A 403 15.36 18.21 12.90
N GLY A 404 14.73 17.48 13.81
CA GLY A 404 13.38 17.76 14.31
C GLY A 404 13.05 16.89 15.52
N ARG A 405 11.91 17.14 16.16
CA ARG A 405 11.46 16.40 17.35
C ARG A 405 9.94 16.43 17.46
N GLY A 406 9.39 15.61 18.35
CA GLY A 406 7.94 15.49 18.52
C GLY A 406 7.28 15.05 17.22
N TYR A 407 6.20 15.74 16.81
CA TYR A 407 5.49 15.50 15.56
C TYR A 407 6.38 15.55 14.31
N HIS A 408 7.52 16.25 14.38
CA HIS A 408 8.42 16.44 13.23
C HIS A 408 9.58 15.44 13.18
N TYR A 409 9.68 14.49 14.12
CA TYR A 409 10.71 13.45 14.03
C TYR A 409 10.50 12.59 12.78
N ALA A 410 9.27 12.16 12.51
CA ALA A 410 8.93 11.43 11.30
C ALA A 410 9.20 12.24 10.02
N THR A 411 8.93 13.55 10.04
CA THR A 411 9.24 14.44 8.92
C THR A 411 10.72 14.43 8.56
N CYS A 412 11.60 14.41 9.57
CA CYS A 412 13.05 14.33 9.33
C CYS A 412 13.47 12.98 8.73
N LEU A 413 12.94 11.88 9.26
CA LEU A 413 13.22 10.54 8.75
C LEU A 413 12.74 10.38 7.30
N GLU A 414 11.52 10.85 7.01
CA GLU A 414 10.92 10.78 5.68
C GLU A 414 11.65 11.66 4.67
N GLY A 415 11.94 12.92 5.02
CA GLY A 415 12.71 13.80 4.14
C GLY A 415 14.11 13.26 3.84
N ALA A 416 14.77 12.66 4.85
CA ALA A 416 16.06 12.03 4.65
C ALA A 416 15.95 10.75 3.80
N LEU A 417 14.85 10.00 3.91
CA LEU A 417 14.62 8.86 3.02
C LEU A 417 14.39 9.31 1.58
N LYS A 418 13.54 10.32 1.33
CA LYS A 418 13.31 10.86 -0.02
C LYS A 418 14.58 11.38 -0.66
N ILE A 419 15.34 12.23 0.03
CA ILE A 419 16.60 12.75 -0.51
C ILE A 419 17.56 11.59 -0.81
N LYS A 420 17.65 10.58 0.05
CA LYS A 420 18.51 9.40 -0.17
C LYS A 420 18.08 8.60 -1.40
N GLU A 421 16.80 8.29 -1.52
CA GLU A 421 16.22 7.43 -2.57
C GLU A 421 16.42 8.02 -3.97
N ILE A 422 16.13 9.31 -4.17
CA ILE A 422 16.06 9.87 -5.52
C ILE A 422 17.24 10.77 -5.89
N THR A 423 17.97 11.31 -4.90
CA THR A 423 19.13 12.18 -5.16
C THR A 423 20.46 11.48 -4.95
N TYR A 424 20.47 10.33 -4.26
CA TYR A 424 21.66 9.59 -3.81
C TYR A 424 22.63 10.40 -2.93
N MET A 425 22.19 11.55 -2.41
CA MET A 425 22.89 12.29 -1.37
C MET A 425 22.77 11.54 -0.05
N HIS A 426 23.85 11.49 0.74
CA HIS A 426 23.78 10.92 2.08
C HIS A 426 23.00 11.86 3.01
N SER A 427 21.73 11.57 3.17
CA SER A 427 20.83 12.31 4.05
C SER A 427 20.44 11.48 5.26
N GLU A 428 20.45 12.11 6.44
CA GLU A 428 20.16 11.47 7.72
C GLU A 428 19.20 12.32 8.56
N GLY A 429 18.15 11.67 9.06
CA GLY A 429 17.17 12.29 9.96
C GLY A 429 17.59 12.08 11.41
N ILE A 430 17.83 13.16 12.14
CA ILE A 430 18.33 13.15 13.52
C ILE A 430 17.26 13.72 14.46
N LEU A 431 16.98 13.00 15.54
CA LEU A 431 16.15 13.51 16.62
C LEU A 431 16.88 14.68 17.31
N ALA A 432 16.31 15.88 17.28
CA ALA A 432 16.98 17.10 17.77
C ALA A 432 17.34 17.04 19.27
N GLY A 433 16.63 16.22 20.06
CA GLY A 433 16.98 15.97 21.47
C GLY A 433 18.30 15.22 21.65
N GLU A 434 18.70 14.42 20.65
CA GLU A 434 19.88 13.55 20.71
C GLU A 434 21.18 14.25 20.27
N LEU A 435 21.12 15.49 19.78
CA LEU A 435 22.29 16.19 19.22
C LEU A 435 23.49 16.18 20.16
N LYS A 436 23.28 16.49 21.45
CA LYS A 436 24.36 16.53 22.45
C LYS A 436 24.95 15.17 22.79
N HIS A 437 24.29 14.08 22.40
CA HIS A 437 24.70 12.71 22.70
C HIS A 437 25.61 12.11 21.62
N GLY A 438 26.13 12.94 20.70
CA GLY A 438 27.12 12.53 19.70
C GLY A 438 26.96 13.26 18.35
N PRO A 439 25.77 13.26 17.73
CA PRO A 439 25.58 13.75 16.36
C PRO A 439 25.98 15.22 16.13
N LEU A 440 25.95 16.07 17.17
CA LEU A 440 26.39 17.46 17.07
C LEU A 440 27.87 17.61 16.68
N ALA A 441 28.69 16.57 16.85
CA ALA A 441 30.09 16.57 16.43
C ALA A 441 30.27 16.66 14.90
N LEU A 442 29.24 16.30 14.12
CA LEU A 442 29.22 16.43 12.66
C LEU A 442 28.96 17.87 12.18
N VAL A 443 28.48 18.75 13.07
CA VAL A 443 28.09 20.10 12.70
C VAL A 443 29.30 21.01 12.66
N ASP A 444 29.53 21.59 11.48
CA ASP A 444 30.45 22.69 11.25
C ASP A 444 29.88 23.65 10.20
N LYS A 445 30.71 24.58 9.70
CA LYS A 445 30.32 25.55 8.66
C LYS A 445 30.07 24.96 7.27
N LEU A 446 30.48 23.71 7.03
CA LEU A 446 30.41 23.03 5.73
C LEU A 446 29.24 22.05 5.67
N MET A 447 28.92 21.38 6.78
CA MET A 447 27.83 20.41 6.86
C MET A 447 26.47 21.10 6.65
N PRO A 448 25.72 20.78 5.58
CA PRO A 448 24.37 21.30 5.40
C PRO A 448 23.43 20.72 6.46
N VAL A 449 22.65 21.59 7.08
CA VAL A 449 21.65 21.22 8.08
C VAL A 449 20.30 21.82 7.69
N ILE A 450 19.25 21.03 7.75
CA ILE A 450 17.86 21.47 7.67
C ILE A 450 17.23 21.22 9.03
N MET A 451 16.64 22.24 9.66
CA MET A 451 15.94 22.10 10.93
C MET A 451 14.46 22.39 10.78
N ILE A 452 13.62 21.65 11.50
CA ILE A 452 12.16 21.84 11.51
C ILE A 452 11.77 22.42 12.87
N ILE A 453 11.26 23.65 12.87
CA ILE A 453 10.89 24.39 14.08
C ILE A 453 9.48 24.93 13.91
N MET A 454 8.50 24.23 14.49
CA MET A 454 7.09 24.59 14.41
C MET A 454 6.55 25.11 15.75
N ARG A 455 5.44 25.85 15.67
CA ARG A 455 4.75 26.45 16.83
C ARG A 455 3.90 25.40 17.57
N ASP A 456 4.57 24.45 18.20
CA ASP A 456 3.97 23.44 19.08
C ASP A 456 4.58 23.49 20.50
N HIS A 457 4.20 22.53 21.35
CA HIS A 457 4.70 22.40 22.73
C HIS A 457 6.23 22.16 22.81
N ALA A 458 6.89 21.80 21.71
CA ALA A 458 8.34 21.58 21.63
C ALA A 458 9.11 22.78 21.08
N TYR A 459 8.44 23.89 20.68
CA TYR A 459 9.06 25.08 20.08
C TYR A 459 10.32 25.56 20.80
N THR A 460 10.25 25.83 22.11
CA THR A 460 11.41 26.30 22.90
C THR A 460 12.56 25.29 22.91
N LYS A 461 12.25 23.98 22.90
CA LYS A 461 13.27 22.93 22.85
C LYS A 461 13.91 22.85 21.46
N CYS A 462 13.16 23.13 20.40
CA CYS A 462 13.69 23.25 19.03
C CYS A 462 14.59 24.49 18.88
N GLN A 463 14.19 25.63 19.44
CA GLN A 463 15.03 26.83 19.48
C GLN A 463 16.37 26.58 20.19
N ASN A 464 16.34 25.87 21.32
CA ASN A 464 17.57 25.46 22.01
C ASN A 464 18.47 24.57 21.15
N ALA A 465 17.91 23.70 20.31
CA ALA A 465 18.68 22.89 19.36
C ALA A 465 19.26 23.75 18.24
N LEU A 466 18.50 24.72 17.71
CA LEU A 466 18.98 25.68 16.71
C LEU A 466 20.20 26.46 17.23
N GLN A 467 20.11 26.99 18.44
CA GLN A 467 21.21 27.69 19.08
C GLN A 467 22.47 26.83 19.21
N GLN A 468 22.32 25.52 19.49
CA GLN A 468 23.46 24.60 19.58
C GLN A 468 24.15 24.40 18.22
N VAL A 469 23.37 24.27 17.14
CA VAL A 469 23.89 24.16 15.77
C VAL A 469 24.61 25.45 15.37
N VAL A 470 23.99 26.61 15.60
CA VAL A 470 24.58 27.92 15.28
C VAL A 470 25.86 28.17 16.09
N ALA A 471 25.88 27.79 17.37
CA ALA A 471 27.07 27.89 18.22
C ALA A 471 28.24 26.99 17.77
N ARG A 472 28.03 26.08 16.81
CA ARG A 472 29.05 25.26 16.15
C ARG A 472 29.30 25.70 14.71
N GLN A 473 28.94 26.94 14.38
CA GLN A 473 29.08 27.55 13.05
C GLN A 473 28.20 26.93 11.97
N GLY A 474 27.28 26.03 12.33
CA GLY A 474 26.28 25.51 11.43
C GLY A 474 25.40 26.63 10.90
N ARG A 475 25.06 26.57 9.62
CA ARG A 475 24.22 27.56 8.93
C ARG A 475 22.95 26.88 8.42
N PRO A 476 22.03 26.52 9.32
CA PRO A 476 20.90 25.69 8.94
C PRO A 476 19.92 26.47 8.06
N VAL A 477 19.28 25.72 7.17
CA VAL A 477 17.98 26.12 6.62
C VAL A 477 16.92 25.72 7.63
N VAL A 478 15.95 26.59 7.89
CA VAL A 478 14.90 26.29 8.86
C VAL A 478 13.54 26.26 8.19
N ILE A 479 12.84 25.13 8.26
CA ILE A 479 11.41 25.05 7.95
C ILE A 479 10.67 25.49 9.21
N CYS A 480 9.94 26.60 9.14
CA CYS A 480 9.24 27.19 10.28
C CYS A 480 7.85 27.69 9.92
N ASP A 481 7.10 28.02 10.95
CA ASP A 481 5.81 28.68 10.84
C ASP A 481 5.95 30.06 10.17
N LYS A 482 5.01 30.42 9.28
CA LYS A 482 5.02 31.72 8.58
C LYS A 482 4.90 32.93 9.51
N GLU A 483 4.35 32.73 10.71
CA GLU A 483 4.18 33.79 11.72
C GLU A 483 5.36 33.83 12.71
N ASP A 484 6.35 32.93 12.57
CA ASP A 484 7.51 32.87 13.46
C ASP A 484 8.58 33.94 13.15
N THR A 485 8.23 35.19 13.46
CA THR A 485 9.10 36.36 13.24
C THR A 485 10.46 36.25 13.93
N GLU A 486 10.57 35.58 15.08
CA GLU A 486 11.82 35.39 15.81
C GLU A 486 12.83 34.57 15.00
N THR A 487 12.40 33.40 14.51
CA THR A 487 13.24 32.54 13.67
C THR A 487 13.54 33.20 12.33
N ILE A 488 12.53 33.80 11.69
CA ILE A 488 12.65 34.41 10.36
C ILE A 488 13.68 35.56 10.36
N ASN A 489 13.71 36.37 11.43
CA ASN A 489 14.65 37.49 11.53
C ASN A 489 16.08 37.03 11.88
N THR A 490 16.23 35.87 12.50
CA THR A 490 17.54 35.37 12.97
C THR A 490 18.23 34.50 11.92
N ILE A 491 17.47 33.76 11.12
CA ILE A 491 17.99 32.75 10.19
C ILE A 491 17.92 33.24 8.75
N LYS A 492 19.05 33.14 8.05
CA LYS A 492 19.20 33.62 6.66
C LYS A 492 18.24 32.93 5.68
N ARG A 493 18.07 31.61 5.79
CA ARG A 493 17.30 30.78 4.85
C ARG A 493 16.18 30.09 5.62
N THR A 494 14.95 30.51 5.40
CA THR A 494 13.76 29.93 6.03
C THR A 494 12.75 29.50 4.98
N ILE A 495 12.12 28.34 5.17
CA ILE A 495 10.95 27.91 4.40
C ILE A 495 9.74 28.09 5.30
N LYS A 496 8.84 28.97 4.90
CA LYS A 496 7.74 29.46 5.75
C LYS A 496 6.46 28.73 5.40
N VAL A 497 6.08 27.74 6.20
CA VAL A 497 4.85 26.98 5.99
C VAL A 497 3.70 27.56 6.81
N PRO A 498 2.43 27.46 6.36
CA PRO A 498 1.30 27.94 7.14
C PRO A 498 1.11 27.14 8.43
N HIS A 499 0.58 27.81 9.44
CA HIS A 499 0.20 27.21 10.70
C HIS A 499 -1.01 26.27 10.53
N THR A 500 -0.97 25.12 11.18
CA THR A 500 -2.13 24.25 11.41
C THR A 500 -2.02 23.61 12.80
N VAL A 501 -2.99 22.75 13.12
CA VAL A 501 -3.00 21.97 14.35
C VAL A 501 -1.71 21.14 14.43
N ASP A 502 -1.07 21.15 15.60
CA ASP A 502 0.22 20.51 15.87
C ASP A 502 0.36 19.08 15.30
N CYS A 503 -0.63 18.22 15.52
CA CYS A 503 -0.62 16.84 15.04
C CYS A 503 -0.79 16.70 13.51
N LEU A 504 -1.17 17.76 12.80
CA LEU A 504 -1.29 17.81 11.33
C LEU A 504 -0.13 18.56 10.67
N GLN A 505 0.65 19.34 11.43
CA GLN A 505 1.75 20.14 10.90
C GLN A 505 2.84 19.29 10.23
N GLY A 506 2.96 18.01 10.62
CA GLY A 506 3.83 17.02 9.97
C GLY A 506 3.57 16.85 8.47
N ILE A 507 2.31 16.99 8.03
CA ILE A 507 1.91 16.92 6.61
C ILE A 507 2.43 18.13 5.85
N LEU A 508 2.32 19.34 6.41
CA LEU A 508 2.78 20.56 5.75
C LEU A 508 4.31 20.67 5.71
N SER A 509 4.99 20.20 6.76
CA SER A 509 6.44 20.29 6.89
C SER A 509 7.21 19.24 6.07
N VAL A 510 6.57 18.15 5.62
CA VAL A 510 7.23 17.14 4.77
C VAL A 510 7.24 17.53 3.29
N ILE A 511 6.24 18.26 2.82
CA ILE A 511 6.09 18.62 1.40
C ILE A 511 7.30 19.42 0.88
N PRO A 512 7.86 20.40 1.62
CA PRO A 512 9.07 21.07 1.18
C PRO A 512 10.27 20.13 1.00
N LEU A 513 10.34 19.05 1.79
CA LEU A 513 11.40 18.04 1.66
C LEU A 513 11.17 17.11 0.46
N GLN A 514 9.91 16.82 0.12
CA GLN A 514 9.56 16.10 -1.11
C GLN A 514 9.95 16.91 -2.35
N LEU A 515 9.59 18.20 -2.39
CA LEU A 515 9.97 19.13 -3.47
C LEU A 515 11.48 19.32 -3.53
N LEU A 516 12.15 19.46 -2.38
CA LEU A 516 13.61 19.57 -2.34
C LEU A 516 14.30 18.33 -2.92
N ALA A 517 13.83 17.14 -2.55
CA ALA A 517 14.37 15.89 -3.11
C ALA A 517 14.15 15.84 -4.63
N PHE A 518 12.96 16.21 -5.12
CA PHE A 518 12.63 16.28 -6.54
C PHE A 518 13.60 17.23 -7.29
N HIS A 519 13.73 18.48 -6.85
CA HIS A 519 14.58 19.47 -7.51
C HIS A 519 16.06 19.09 -7.45
N LEU A 520 16.53 18.51 -6.35
CA LEU A 520 17.90 18.00 -6.24
C LEU A 520 18.18 16.88 -7.24
N ALA A 521 17.24 15.95 -7.43
CA ALA A 521 17.37 14.86 -8.39
C ALA A 521 17.39 15.39 -9.84
N VAL A 522 16.51 16.35 -10.17
CA VAL A 522 16.47 17.00 -11.47
C VAL A 522 17.80 17.74 -11.75
N LEU A 523 18.29 18.55 -10.81
CA LEU A 523 19.57 19.26 -10.96
C LEU A 523 20.78 18.32 -11.10
N ARG A 524 20.69 17.11 -10.54
CA ARG A 524 21.71 16.05 -10.69
C ARG A 524 21.55 15.22 -11.96
N GLY A 525 20.51 15.46 -12.75
CA GLY A 525 20.22 14.71 -13.98
C GLY A 525 19.77 13.27 -13.75
N TYR A 526 19.12 12.99 -12.61
CA TYR A 526 18.57 11.67 -12.30
C TYR A 526 17.09 11.56 -12.69
N ASP A 527 16.68 10.33 -13.02
CA ASP A 527 15.26 10.01 -13.23
C ASP A 527 14.57 9.84 -11.87
N VAL A 528 13.63 10.75 -11.58
CA VAL A 528 12.86 10.77 -10.33
C VAL A 528 11.79 9.68 -10.27
N ASP A 529 11.30 9.19 -11.42
CA ASP A 529 10.29 8.14 -11.48
C ASP A 529 10.95 6.75 -11.36
N CYS A 530 12.20 6.62 -11.80
CA CYS A 530 12.96 5.36 -11.81
C CYS A 530 14.33 5.47 -11.08
N PRO A 531 14.35 5.62 -9.74
CA PRO A 531 15.59 5.61 -8.98
C PRO A 531 16.32 4.27 -9.10
N ARG A 532 17.65 4.31 -9.16
CA ARG A 532 18.50 3.11 -9.35
C ARG A 532 18.34 2.15 -8.17
N ASN A 533 18.46 0.85 -8.46
CA ASN A 533 18.46 -0.24 -7.48
C ASN A 533 17.15 -0.43 -6.68
N LEU A 534 16.09 0.29 -7.01
CA LEU A 534 14.82 0.23 -6.30
C LEU A 534 13.69 -0.08 -7.29
N ALA A 535 12.73 -0.87 -6.81
CA ALA A 535 11.42 -1.02 -7.43
C ALA A 535 10.37 -0.43 -6.48
N LYS A 536 9.23 -0.03 -7.01
CA LYS A 536 8.15 0.61 -6.23
C LYS A 536 7.67 -0.25 -5.04
N SER A 537 7.58 -1.56 -5.24
CA SER A 537 7.07 -2.51 -4.26
C SER A 537 8.05 -3.66 -4.07
N VAL A 538 8.42 -3.94 -2.82
CA VAL A 538 9.21 -5.13 -2.45
C VAL A 538 8.24 -6.27 -2.14
N THR A 539 7.93 -7.09 -3.15
CA THR A 539 6.94 -8.18 -3.08
C THR A 539 7.55 -9.57 -2.90
N VAL A 540 8.88 -9.65 -2.85
CA VAL A 540 9.66 -10.87 -2.62
C VAL A 540 10.81 -10.56 -1.66
N GLU A 541 11.28 -11.57 -0.93
CA GLU A 541 12.47 -11.51 -0.07
C GLU A 541 13.78 -11.36 -0.86
#